data_AF-A0A9D2P4U7-F1
#
_entry.id   AF-A0A9D2P4U7-F1
#
_cell.length_a   1.000
_cell.length_b   1.000
_cell.length_c   1.000
_cell.angle_alpha   90.00
_cell.angle_beta   90.00
_cell.angle_gamma   90.00
#
_symmetry.space_group_name_H-M   'P 1'
#
loop_
_entity.id
_entity.type
_entity.pdbx_description
1 polymer ?
#
loop_
_entity_poly.entity_id
_entity_poly.type
_entity_poly.pdbx_seq_one_letter_code
_entity_poly.pdbx_strand_id
1 'polypeptide(L)' 'MKCPYCGNEMQEGKICAIGSGAAMEWKDREESFRLNSEPKMVAVINGDRIEGYRCKKCRKIIVGYE' A
#
# COMPACT_ATOMS: atom_id res chain seq x y z
N MET A 1 -12.71 -5.69 6.94
CA MET A 1 -12.20 -5.35 8.30
C MET A 1 -12.84 -4.06 8.81
N LYS A 2 -12.96 -3.88 10.13
CA LYS A 2 -13.41 -2.60 10.72
C LYS A 2 -12.23 -1.62 10.83
N CYS A 3 -12.48 -0.34 10.57
CA CYS A 3 -11.49 0.71 10.71
C CYS A 3 -11.16 0.93 12.20
N PRO A 4 -9.90 0.77 12.62
CA PRO A 4 -9.53 0.90 14.03
C PRO A 4 -9.66 2.35 14.55
N TYR A 5 -9.80 3.33 13.65
CA TYR A 5 -9.92 4.75 14.01
C TYR A 5 -11.37 5.24 14.14
N CYS A 6 -12.32 4.64 13.41
CA CYS A 6 -13.69 5.15 13.38
C CYS A 6 -14.79 4.07 13.32
N GLY A 7 -14.43 2.80 13.47
CA GLY A 7 -15.35 1.66 13.52
C GLY A 7 -16.10 1.35 12.21
N ASN A 8 -15.88 2.10 11.14
CA ASN A 8 -16.57 1.89 9.86
C ASN A 8 -15.95 0.74 9.06
N GLU A 9 -16.74 0.13 8.18
CA GLU A 9 -16.22 -0.87 7.24
C GLU A 9 -15.12 -0.27 6.36
N MET A 10 -14.09 -1.08 6.12
CA MET A 10 -13.00 -0.76 5.22
C MET A 10 -13.15 -1.52 3.91
N GLN A 11 -12.74 -0.87 2.81
CA GLN A 11 -12.71 -1.46 1.47
C GLN A 11 -11.32 -2.02 1.20
N GLU A 12 -11.25 -3.28 0.75
CA GLU A 12 -10.04 -3.90 0.21
C GLU A 12 -9.62 -3.28 -1.12
N GLY A 13 -8.32 -3.19 -1.34
CA GLY A 13 -7.74 -2.70 -2.58
C GLY A 13 -6.22 -2.76 -2.57
N LYS A 14 -5.60 -2.03 -3.50
CA LYS A 14 -4.15 -1.91 -3.61
C LYS A 14 -3.74 -0.44 -3.71
N ILE A 15 -2.61 -0.09 -3.12
CA ILE A 15 -1.91 1.15 -3.43
C ILE A 15 -0.97 0.82 -4.60
N CYS A 16 -1.05 1.58 -5.68
CA CYS A 16 -0.25 1.38 -6.88
C CYS A 16 0.67 2.58 -7.10
N ALA A 17 1.94 2.33 -7.36
CA ALA A 17 2.83 3.35 -7.88
C ALA A 17 2.29 3.86 -9.23
N ILE A 18 2.42 5.17 -9.47
CA ILE A 18 1.98 5.81 -10.71
C ILE A 18 3.17 5.84 -11.67
N GLY A 19 3.03 5.19 -12.82
CA GLY A 19 4.08 5.07 -13.84
C GLY A 19 4.82 3.72 -13.76
N SER A 20 5.22 3.19 -14.92
CA SER A 20 5.95 1.93 -15.02
C SER A 20 7.32 2.02 -14.35
N GLY A 21 7.67 1.00 -13.57
CA GLY A 21 8.97 0.92 -12.88
C GLY A 21 9.14 1.85 -11.67
N ALA A 22 8.11 2.61 -11.29
CA ALA A 22 8.16 3.46 -10.10
C ALA A 22 8.16 2.60 -8.82
N ALA A 23 9.07 2.91 -7.90
CA ALA A 23 9.15 2.27 -6.59
C ALA A 23 8.29 3.00 -5.56
N MET A 24 7.75 2.24 -4.61
CA MET A 24 7.08 2.77 -3.42
C MET A 24 7.96 2.45 -2.21
N GLU A 25 8.34 3.46 -1.46
CA GLU A 25 9.27 3.31 -0.34
C GLU A 25 8.69 3.94 0.92
N TRP A 26 8.80 3.22 2.03
CA TRP A 26 8.77 3.83 3.35
C TRP A 26 10.17 4.38 3.64
N LYS A 27 10.22 5.60 4.17
CA LYS A 27 11.45 6.23 4.62
C LYS A 27 11.21 6.94 5.93
N ASP A 28 12.09 6.69 6.88
CA ASP A 28 12.25 7.53 8.07
C ASP A 28 13.71 8.01 8.17
N ARG A 29 14.14 8.36 9.38
CA ARG A 29 15.48 8.92 9.60
C ARG A 29 16.58 7.86 9.59
N GLU A 30 16.24 6.60 9.82
CA GLU A 30 17.20 5.52 10.06
C GLU A 30 17.13 4.47 8.96
N GLU A 31 15.94 4.24 8.39
CA GLU A 31 15.73 3.18 7.42
C GLU A 31 14.91 3.61 6.19
N SER A 32 15.17 2.88 5.11
CA SER A 32 14.34 2.90 3.91
C SER A 32 14.03 1.47 3.52
N PHE A 33 12.75 1.17 3.29
CA PHE A 33 12.35 -0.14 2.80
C PHE A 33 11.32 -0.02 1.68
N ARG A 34 11.42 -0.91 0.70
CA ARG A 34 10.57 -0.93 -0.49
C ARG A 34 9.25 -1.66 -0.19
N LEU A 35 8.15 -0.96 -0.36
CA LEU A 35 6.79 -1.44 -0.16
C LEU A 35 6.25 -2.06 -1.45
N ASN A 36 6.44 -3.36 -1.60
CA ASN A 36 5.91 -4.09 -2.75
C ASN A 36 5.57 -5.54 -2.37
N SER A 37 4.32 -5.94 -2.60
CA SER A 37 3.85 -7.32 -2.42
C SER A 37 3.76 -8.10 -3.74
N GLU A 38 4.04 -7.47 -4.88
CA GLU A 38 4.04 -8.13 -6.19
C GLU A 38 5.40 -8.81 -6.48
N PRO A 39 5.45 -9.88 -7.29
CA PRO A 39 6.71 -10.44 -7.76
C PRO A 39 7.57 -9.39 -8.48
N LYS A 40 8.90 -9.44 -8.29
CA LYS A 40 9.85 -8.44 -8.84
C LYS A 40 9.64 -8.17 -10.34
N MET A 41 9.39 -9.20 -11.13
CA MET A 41 9.15 -9.06 -12.58
C MET A 41 7.87 -8.27 -12.89
N VAL A 42 6.80 -8.47 -12.10
CA VAL A 42 5.54 -7.73 -12.25
C VAL A 42 5.76 -6.26 -11.88
N ALA A 43 6.46 -5.99 -10.78
CA ALA A 43 6.74 -4.63 -10.31
C ALA A 43 7.56 -3.80 -11.32
N VAL A 44 8.47 -4.42 -12.08
CA VAL A 44 9.23 -3.73 -13.14
C VAL A 44 8.31 -3.19 -14.23
N ILE A 45 7.28 -3.95 -14.61
CA ILE A 45 6.36 -3.57 -15.69
C ILE A 45 5.30 -2.59 -15.17
N ASN A 46 4.74 -2.89 -14.01
CA ASN A 46 3.51 -2.30 -13.50
C ASN A 46 3.72 -1.26 -12.39
N GLY A 47 4.95 -1.07 -11.93
CA GLY A 47 5.29 -0.35 -10.71
C GLY A 47 4.99 -1.17 -9.45
N ASP A 48 5.50 -0.70 -8.31
CA ASP A 48 5.24 -1.31 -7.01
C ASP A 48 3.76 -1.25 -6.64
N ARG A 49 3.26 -2.35 -6.06
CA ARG A 49 1.89 -2.41 -5.54
C ARG A 49 1.88 -3.11 -4.20
N ILE A 50 1.02 -2.65 -3.32
CA ILE A 50 0.83 -3.24 -2.00
C ILE A 50 -0.65 -3.34 -1.66
N GLU A 51 -1.05 -4.51 -1.14
CA GLU A 51 -2.40 -4.73 -0.67
C GLU A 51 -2.72 -3.90 0.57
N GLY A 52 -3.97 -3.49 0.69
CA GLY A 52 -4.39 -2.70 1.82
C GLY A 52 -5.88 -2.46 1.87
N TYR A 53 -6.25 -1.71 2.89
CA TYR A 53 -7.63 -1.42 3.23
C TYR A 53 -7.81 0.07 3.37
N ARG A 54 -8.81 0.64 2.69
CA ARG A 54 -9.16 2.07 2.79
C ARG A 54 -10.50 2.24 3.49
N CYS A 55 -10.51 3.01 4.57
CA CYS A 55 -11.78 3.46 5.16
C CYS A 55 -12.37 4.60 4.33
N LYS A 56 -13.59 4.45 3.80
CA LYS A 56 -14.26 5.52 3.03
C LYS A 56 -14.62 6.74 3.87
N LYS A 57 -14.88 6.57 5.18
CA LYS A 57 -15.28 7.65 6.08
C LYS A 57 -14.10 8.53 6.50
N CYS A 58 -13.10 7.97 7.15
CA CYS A 58 -11.96 8.73 7.68
C CYS A 58 -10.74 8.77 6.75
N ARG A 59 -10.82 8.13 5.58
CA ARG A 59 -9.77 8.07 4.53
C ARG A 59 -8.46 7.42 4.94
N LYS A 60 -8.36 6.87 6.15
CA LYS A 60 -7.19 6.10 6.60
C LYS A 60 -7.01 4.85 5.72
N ILE A 61 -5.75 4.57 5.40
CA ILE A 61 -5.32 3.37 4.69
C ILE A 61 -4.45 2.54 5.64
N ILE A 62 -4.65 1.23 5.64
CA ILE A 62 -3.81 0.26 6.33
C ILE A 62 -3.22 -0.63 5.25
N VAL A 63 -1.89 -0.77 5.24
CA VAL A 63 -1.18 -1.65 4.30
C VAL A 63 -1.00 -3.02 4.94
N GLY A 64 -1.29 -4.09 4.19
CA GLY A 64 -1.00 -5.46 4.57
C GLY A 64 0.39 -5.82 4.07
N TYR A 65 1.43 -5.38 4.78
CA TYR A 65 2.81 -5.75 4.48
C TYR A 65 3.20 -6.91 5.41
N GLU A 66 3.42 -8.09 4.83
CA GLU A 66 3.96 -9.29 5.48
C GLU A 66 5.33 -9.63 4.93
#